data_AF-A0A4R0SDF8-F1
#
_entry.id   AF-A0A4R0SDF8-F1
#
_cell.length_a   1.000
_cell.length_b   1.000
_cell.length_c   1.000
_cell.angle_alpha   90.00
_cell.angle_beta   90.00
_cell.angle_gamma   90.00
#
_symmetry.space_group_name_H-M   'P 1'
#
loop_
_entity.id
_entity.type
_entity.pdbx_description
1 polymer ?
#
loop_
_entity_poly.entity_id
_entity_poly.type
_entity_poly.pdbx_seq_one_letter_code
_entity_poly.pdbx_strand_id
1 'polypeptide(L)'
;MPPSYTDDQIVYAVRDGLIIPAQLDRMAQGMIDLVNKTRAAMSIDNYRFDVDAHDEVAHQAAIESIVMLKNDDAILPLNAGPVANPSATPQKIAVIGEFARTPRYQGGGSSHITPTKMTSFLDTLAERGIKADFAPGFTLDLEPADPALESEAVETAKNADVVLMFLGLPEAAESEGFDRDALDMPAKQIALLEQVAAANQNVVVVLSNGSVVSVAPWAKNAKGILESCLLGQAGGPALADVIFGQVSPSGKLAQSIPLDISDDPSTLNWPGEEGHVDYGEGVFVGYRYYDTYGKVVDYPFGYGLSYATFEIDDVAAAKTGANTATVTATVTNTSDVDAAETVQVYVAPGKADVARPKHELKGFTKVFLKAGESKTVTIDLDERAFAYWSEKYNDWHVEAGEYAIEVGVSSRDIADTVAVALDGDGKTQPLTEWSTYGEWEADPFGAKIVAAVAAAGEAGELTKLPDNAMMRMFLNPMSINSLPTLLGEGGKKIAQFMVDEYAKLAK
;
A
#
# COMPACT_ATOMS: atom_id res chain seq x y z
N MET A 1 -3.81 20.46 -21.83
CA MET A 1 -3.40 21.84 -21.50
C MET A 1 -1.89 21.84 -21.41
N PRO A 2 -1.18 22.73 -22.10
CA PRO A 2 -1.62 24.02 -22.63
C PRO A 2 -2.46 23.94 -23.93
N PRO A 3 -3.14 25.03 -24.34
CA PRO A 3 -3.80 25.10 -25.64
C PRO A 3 -2.75 25.13 -26.76
N SER A 4 -2.92 24.29 -27.77
CA SER A 4 -2.11 24.28 -29.00
C SER A 4 -2.59 25.29 -30.04
N TYR A 5 -3.68 26.03 -29.77
CA TYR A 5 -4.35 26.94 -30.71
C TYR A 5 -4.84 26.26 -31.99
N THR A 6 -5.31 25.03 -31.88
CA THR A 6 -5.77 24.18 -32.99
C THR A 6 -7.26 23.83 -32.90
N ASP A 7 -8.06 24.68 -32.25
CA ASP A 7 -9.49 24.44 -32.07
C ASP A 7 -10.25 24.37 -33.40
N ASP A 8 -9.71 24.99 -34.46
CA ASP A 8 -10.21 24.91 -35.83
C ASP A 8 -10.23 23.48 -36.36
N GLN A 9 -9.29 22.62 -35.95
CA GLN A 9 -9.29 21.20 -36.30
C GLN A 9 -10.55 20.48 -35.78
N ILE A 10 -10.99 20.80 -34.57
CA ILE A 10 -12.23 20.25 -34.00
C ILE A 10 -13.45 20.78 -34.75
N VAL A 11 -13.45 22.07 -35.11
CA VAL A 11 -14.52 22.68 -35.92
C VAL A 11 -14.65 21.99 -37.28
N TYR A 12 -13.54 21.79 -37.99
CA TYR A 12 -13.54 21.09 -39.27
C TYR A 12 -13.97 19.63 -39.12
N ALA A 13 -13.46 18.93 -38.11
CA ALA A 13 -13.84 17.54 -37.85
C ALA A 13 -15.35 17.36 -37.61
N VAL A 14 -16.02 18.30 -36.95
CA VAL A 14 -17.50 18.25 -36.79
C VAL A 14 -18.22 18.54 -38.10
N ARG A 15 -17.78 19.55 -38.86
CA ARG A 15 -18.39 19.92 -40.15
C ARG A 15 -18.27 18.81 -41.19
N ASP A 16 -17.14 18.11 -41.18
CA ASP A 16 -16.85 17.03 -42.14
C ASP A 16 -17.35 15.66 -41.65
N GLY A 17 -18.01 15.59 -40.49
CA GLY A 17 -18.63 14.38 -39.95
C GLY A 17 -17.67 13.39 -39.27
N LEU A 18 -16.40 13.76 -39.05
CA LEU A 18 -15.44 12.98 -38.27
C LEU A 18 -15.80 12.96 -36.78
N ILE A 19 -16.43 14.02 -36.28
CA ILE A 19 -16.98 14.11 -34.93
C ILE A 19 -18.48 14.39 -35.03
N ILE A 20 -19.30 13.56 -34.39
CA ILE A 20 -20.75 13.81 -34.35
C ILE A 20 -21.04 15.06 -33.49
N PRO A 21 -21.96 15.95 -33.90
CA PRO A 21 -22.27 17.16 -33.13
C PRO A 21 -22.61 16.91 -31.66
N ALA A 22 -23.39 15.84 -31.39
CA ALA A 22 -23.75 15.46 -30.03
C ALA A 22 -22.54 15.09 -29.15
N GLN A 23 -21.43 14.63 -29.73
CA GLN A 23 -20.19 14.38 -28.97
C GLN A 23 -19.49 15.69 -28.61
N LEU A 24 -19.39 16.63 -29.55
CA LEU A 24 -18.84 17.96 -29.25
C LEU A 24 -19.67 18.65 -28.16
N ASP A 25 -21.00 18.62 -28.29
CA ASP A 25 -21.92 19.20 -27.30
C ASP A 25 -21.68 18.59 -25.90
N ARG A 26 -21.55 17.26 -25.79
CA ARG A 26 -21.26 16.61 -24.50
C ARG A 26 -19.92 17.05 -23.90
N MET A 27 -18.87 17.15 -24.71
CA MET A 27 -17.54 17.56 -24.23
C MET A 27 -17.54 19.03 -23.79
N ALA A 28 -18.15 19.91 -24.58
CA ALA A 28 -18.30 21.32 -24.25
C ALA A 28 -19.17 21.52 -23.00
N GLN A 29 -20.28 20.78 -22.89
CA GLN A 29 -21.16 20.83 -21.73
C GLN A 29 -20.44 20.43 -20.45
N GLY A 30 -19.58 19.40 -20.49
CA GLY A 30 -18.77 19.01 -19.34
C GLY A 30 -17.85 20.14 -18.84
N MET A 31 -17.24 20.90 -19.75
CA MET A 31 -16.41 22.07 -19.40
C MET A 31 -17.25 23.21 -18.82
N ILE A 32 -18.45 23.45 -19.36
CA ILE A 32 -19.40 24.44 -18.84
C ILE A 32 -19.88 24.03 -17.44
N ASP A 33 -20.21 22.75 -17.25
CA ASP A 33 -20.64 22.21 -15.97
C ASP A 33 -19.53 22.32 -14.92
N LEU A 34 -18.27 22.09 -15.30
CA LEU A 34 -17.12 22.32 -14.42
C LEU A 34 -17.04 23.79 -13.99
N VAL A 35 -17.15 24.74 -14.94
CA VAL A 35 -17.17 26.18 -14.62
C VAL A 35 -18.34 26.50 -13.69
N ASN A 36 -19.52 25.92 -13.92
CA ASN A 36 -20.70 26.18 -13.10
C ASN A 36 -20.55 25.61 -11.68
N LYS A 37 -19.95 24.41 -11.53
CA LYS A 37 -19.65 23.80 -10.23
C LYS A 37 -18.71 24.66 -9.40
N THR A 38 -17.69 25.24 -10.02
CA THR A 38 -16.67 26.04 -9.31
C THR A 38 -17.06 27.52 -9.17
N ARG A 39 -18.03 28.01 -9.95
CA ARG A 39 -18.42 29.43 -10.02
C ARG A 39 -18.67 30.06 -8.66
N ALA A 40 -19.38 29.38 -7.77
CA ALA A 40 -19.71 29.92 -6.45
C ALA A 40 -18.45 30.23 -5.63
N ALA A 41 -17.50 29.28 -5.57
CA ALA A 41 -16.23 29.46 -4.87
C ALA A 41 -15.36 30.55 -5.53
N MET A 42 -15.33 30.61 -6.87
CA MET A 42 -14.52 31.58 -7.61
C MET A 42 -15.09 33.01 -7.58
N SER A 43 -16.35 33.17 -7.16
CA SER A 43 -17.00 34.48 -7.01
C SER A 43 -16.83 35.08 -5.62
N ILE A 44 -16.08 34.43 -4.72
CA ILE A 44 -15.80 34.95 -3.38
C ILE A 44 -14.68 35.99 -3.50
N ASP A 45 -15.03 37.25 -3.26
CA ASP A 45 -14.05 38.34 -3.24
C ASP A 45 -13.27 38.39 -1.94
N ASN A 46 -11.96 38.70 -2.04
CA ASN A 46 -11.07 38.99 -0.92
C ASN A 46 -10.97 37.90 0.16
N TYR A 47 -11.29 36.64 -0.16
CA TYR A 47 -11.00 35.54 0.76
C TYR A 47 -9.50 35.45 1.03
N ARG A 48 -9.16 35.22 2.29
CA ARG A 48 -7.80 34.92 2.77
C ARG A 48 -7.94 33.72 3.68
N PHE A 49 -7.19 32.67 3.37
CA PHE A 49 -7.13 31.51 4.24
C PHE A 49 -6.31 31.84 5.49
N ASP A 50 -6.54 31.09 6.55
CA ASP A 50 -5.77 31.20 7.79
C ASP A 50 -4.45 30.45 7.63
N VAL A 51 -3.34 31.20 7.59
CA VAL A 51 -1.99 30.69 7.38
C VAL A 51 -1.57 29.74 8.50
N ASP A 52 -1.88 30.09 9.75
CA ASP A 52 -1.43 29.31 10.89
C ASP A 52 -2.28 28.06 11.07
N ALA A 53 -3.59 28.14 10.80
CA ALA A 53 -4.44 26.96 10.81
C ALA A 53 -4.04 25.95 9.71
N HIS A 54 -3.70 26.42 8.51
CA HIS A 54 -3.24 25.54 7.42
C HIS A 54 -1.88 24.92 7.70
N ASP A 55 -0.98 25.67 8.33
CA ASP A 55 0.32 25.16 8.74
C ASP A 55 0.22 24.13 9.86
N GLU A 56 -0.70 24.30 10.80
CA GLU A 56 -0.96 23.29 11.84
C GLU A 56 -1.52 21.99 11.24
N VAL A 57 -2.34 22.09 10.19
CA VAL A 57 -2.76 20.90 9.42
C VAL A 57 -1.57 20.24 8.74
N ALA A 58 -0.65 21.02 8.15
CA ALA A 58 0.57 20.48 7.55
C ALA A 58 1.50 19.85 8.60
N HIS A 59 1.57 20.43 9.80
CA HIS A 59 2.35 19.93 10.92
C HIS A 59 1.82 18.57 11.41
N GLN A 60 0.51 18.46 11.64
CA GLN A 60 -0.13 17.20 12.02
C GLN A 60 0.03 16.13 10.92
N ALA A 61 -0.13 16.51 9.65
CA ALA A 61 0.08 15.60 8.53
C ALA A 61 1.53 15.08 8.48
N ALA A 62 2.51 15.94 8.74
CA ALA A 62 3.92 15.57 8.80
C ALA A 62 4.21 14.60 9.97
N ILE A 63 3.68 14.87 11.17
CA ILE A 63 3.80 13.95 12.32
C ILE A 63 3.28 12.55 11.96
N GLU A 64 2.11 12.47 11.33
CA GLU A 64 1.49 11.19 10.97
C GLU A 64 2.11 10.51 9.74
N SER A 65 2.98 11.21 9.00
CA SER A 65 3.71 10.66 7.87
C SER A 65 5.02 9.96 8.27
N ILE A 66 5.51 10.19 9.49
CA ILE A 66 6.75 9.59 9.98
C ILE A 66 6.51 8.13 10.40
N VAL A 67 7.26 7.21 9.79
CA VAL A 67 7.26 5.78 10.10
C VAL A 67 8.54 5.43 10.87
N MET A 68 8.41 4.89 12.08
CA MET A 68 9.56 4.38 12.83
C MET A 68 9.84 2.94 12.41
N LEU A 69 10.96 2.72 11.72
CA LEU A 69 11.36 1.40 11.23
C LEU A 69 12.10 0.60 12.30
N LYS A 70 12.91 1.27 13.13
CA LYS A 70 13.77 0.62 14.11
C LYS A 70 13.95 1.49 15.35
N ASN A 71 14.00 0.87 16.53
CA ASN A 71 14.23 1.56 17.80
C ASN A 71 14.90 0.66 18.87
N ASP A 72 16.11 0.18 18.59
CA ASP A 72 16.88 -0.66 19.52
C ASP A 72 17.17 0.09 20.83
N ASP A 73 17.18 -0.64 21.95
CA ASP A 73 17.45 -0.13 23.30
C ASP A 73 16.54 1.03 23.74
N ALA A 74 15.41 1.25 23.06
CA ALA A 74 14.58 2.44 23.21
C ALA A 74 15.42 3.74 23.10
N ILE A 75 16.33 3.80 22.12
CA ILE A 75 17.15 5.00 21.86
C ILE A 75 16.30 6.25 21.63
N LEU A 76 15.12 6.10 21.01
CA LEU A 76 14.09 7.13 20.91
C LEU A 76 12.93 6.85 21.87
N PRO A 77 12.28 7.90 22.42
CA PRO A 77 12.56 9.31 22.21
C PRO A 77 13.81 9.82 22.95
N LEU A 78 14.42 10.90 22.44
CA LEU A 78 15.56 11.57 23.07
C LEU A 78 15.13 12.47 24.23
N ASN A 79 16.05 12.66 25.19
CA ASN A 79 15.86 13.57 26.31
C ASN A 79 16.50 14.94 26.01
N ALA A 80 15.68 15.96 25.73
CA ALA A 80 16.13 17.35 25.60
C ALA A 80 16.31 18.08 26.95
N GLY A 81 16.32 17.37 28.07
CA GLY A 81 16.38 17.94 29.42
C GLY A 81 15.08 18.67 29.83
N PRO A 82 15.13 19.61 30.80
CA PRO A 82 13.94 20.24 31.41
C PRO A 82 12.98 20.95 30.45
N VAL A 83 13.46 21.29 29.25
CA VAL A 83 12.67 21.92 28.18
C VAL A 83 11.60 20.97 27.63
N ALA A 84 11.90 19.67 27.54
CA ALA A 84 10.95 18.64 27.10
C ALA A 84 10.49 17.72 28.25
N ASN A 85 11.37 17.48 29.24
CA ASN A 85 11.06 16.69 30.44
C ASN A 85 11.73 17.35 31.66
N PRO A 86 10.97 17.98 32.57
CA PRO A 86 11.47 18.72 33.74
C PRO A 86 12.42 17.93 34.67
N SER A 87 12.40 16.60 34.59
CA SER A 87 13.17 15.70 35.45
C SER A 87 14.39 15.05 34.77
N ALA A 88 14.57 15.25 33.46
CA ALA A 88 15.62 14.58 32.69
C ALA A 88 16.92 15.39 32.64
N THR A 89 18.06 14.69 32.70
CA THR A 89 19.37 15.27 32.34
C THR A 89 19.44 15.37 30.80
N PRO A 90 19.72 16.56 30.22
CA PRO A 90 19.82 16.71 28.78
C PRO A 90 20.98 15.88 28.21
N GLN A 91 20.70 15.12 27.15
CA GLN A 91 21.74 14.45 26.37
C GLN A 91 22.49 15.49 25.53
N LYS A 92 23.79 15.28 25.32
CA LYS A 92 24.54 16.02 24.33
C LYS A 92 24.27 15.44 22.94
N ILE A 93 23.71 16.25 22.05
CA ILE A 93 23.23 15.82 20.73
C ILE A 93 24.21 16.29 19.66
N ALA A 94 24.63 15.39 18.77
CA ALA A 94 25.26 15.72 17.50
C ALA A 94 24.21 15.57 16.38
N VAL A 95 24.04 16.59 15.55
CA VAL A 95 23.24 16.53 14.32
C VAL A 95 24.17 16.48 13.12
N ILE A 96 24.07 15.44 12.31
CA ILE A 96 24.94 15.20 11.17
C ILE A 96 24.10 15.05 9.90
N GLY A 97 24.52 15.69 8.81
CA GLY A 97 23.84 15.56 7.51
C GLY A 97 23.16 16.85 7.06
N GLU A 98 23.39 17.24 5.81
CA GLU A 98 22.95 18.53 5.28
C GLU A 98 21.42 18.71 5.27
N PHE A 99 20.65 17.62 5.19
CA PHE A 99 19.19 17.67 5.22
C PHE A 99 18.61 18.29 6.51
N ALA A 100 19.35 18.28 7.63
CA ALA A 100 18.92 18.94 8.86
C ALA A 100 18.89 20.47 8.74
N ARG A 101 19.75 21.04 7.89
CA ARG A 101 19.86 22.47 7.59
C ARG A 101 19.09 22.86 6.32
N THR A 102 19.23 22.05 5.28
CA THR A 102 18.64 22.25 3.96
C THR A 102 17.65 21.12 3.68
N PRO A 103 16.40 21.22 4.18
CA PRO A 103 15.47 20.10 4.20
C PRO A 103 15.04 19.67 2.80
N ARG A 104 14.94 18.35 2.58
CA ARG A 104 14.28 17.75 1.42
C ARG A 104 12.84 17.41 1.83
N TYR A 105 11.90 18.29 1.49
CA TYR A 105 10.53 18.25 2.01
C TYR A 105 9.45 18.04 0.95
N GLN A 106 9.82 18.09 -0.34
CA GLN A 106 8.93 17.86 -1.48
C GLN A 106 9.74 17.32 -2.66
N GLY A 107 9.03 16.88 -3.71
CA GLY A 107 9.64 16.41 -4.95
C GLY A 107 10.29 17.55 -5.75
N GLY A 108 11.17 17.18 -6.68
CA GLY A 108 11.76 18.13 -7.64
C GLY A 108 10.83 18.43 -8.83
N GLY A 109 11.24 19.39 -9.67
CA GLY A 109 10.58 19.70 -10.94
C GLY A 109 9.35 20.60 -10.83
N SER A 110 8.36 20.38 -11.69
CA SER A 110 7.14 21.18 -11.84
C SER A 110 6.21 21.16 -10.62
N SER A 111 6.45 20.22 -9.68
CA SER A 111 5.70 20.07 -8.43
C SER A 111 6.12 21.06 -7.33
N HIS A 112 7.19 21.83 -7.54
CA HIS A 112 7.76 22.68 -6.49
C HIS A 112 6.79 23.80 -6.05
N ILE A 113 6.46 23.81 -4.75
CA ILE A 113 5.64 24.86 -4.12
C ILE A 113 6.55 25.79 -3.30
N THR A 114 6.33 27.10 -3.39
CA THR A 114 6.93 28.05 -2.44
C THR A 114 6.17 27.95 -1.12
N PRO A 115 6.80 27.47 -0.02
CA PRO A 115 6.12 27.28 1.25
C PRO A 115 5.70 28.61 1.86
N THR A 116 4.63 28.61 2.66
CA THR A 116 4.19 29.83 3.36
C THR A 116 5.14 30.19 4.50
N LYS A 117 5.62 29.15 5.19
CA LYS A 117 6.68 29.20 6.20
C LYS A 117 7.44 27.88 6.14
N MET A 118 8.73 27.89 6.47
CA MET A 118 9.54 26.68 6.54
C MET A 118 10.65 26.90 7.56
N THR A 119 10.71 26.03 8.56
CA THR A 119 11.74 26.02 9.59
C THR A 119 12.50 24.70 9.46
N SER A 120 13.82 24.77 9.30
CA SER A 120 14.66 23.57 9.23
C SER A 120 14.66 22.84 10.59
N PHE A 121 15.15 21.59 10.63
CA PHE A 121 15.26 20.89 11.91
C PHE A 121 16.22 21.62 12.86
N LEU A 122 17.37 22.10 12.36
CA LEU A 122 18.33 22.86 13.18
C LEU A 122 17.73 24.14 13.74
N ASP A 123 17.00 24.91 12.91
CA ASP A 123 16.35 26.14 13.36
C ASP A 123 15.25 25.83 14.39
N THR A 124 14.52 24.73 14.20
CA THR A 124 13.52 24.25 15.17
C THR A 124 14.18 23.95 16.53
N LEU A 125 15.34 23.28 16.55
CA LEU A 125 16.07 23.02 17.79
C LEU A 125 16.50 24.33 18.46
N ALA A 126 17.02 25.28 17.68
CA ALA A 126 17.48 26.57 18.18
C ALA A 126 16.32 27.39 18.76
N GLU A 127 15.17 27.46 18.09
CA GLU A 127 13.95 28.13 18.56
C GLU A 127 13.40 27.50 19.85
N ARG A 128 13.53 26.18 19.99
CA ARG A 128 13.14 25.45 21.21
C ARG A 128 14.20 25.48 22.31
N GLY A 129 15.35 26.12 22.09
CA GLY A 129 16.44 26.19 23.06
C GLY A 129 17.15 24.85 23.32
N ILE A 130 17.01 23.89 22.39
CA ILE A 130 17.69 22.60 22.42
C ILE A 130 19.08 22.77 21.81
N LYS A 131 20.12 22.46 22.58
CA LYS A 131 21.51 22.56 22.11
C LYS A 131 21.91 21.29 21.36
N ALA A 132 22.40 21.47 20.13
CA ALA A 132 23.01 20.42 19.35
C ALA A 132 24.26 20.95 18.64
N ASP A 133 25.31 20.14 18.58
CA ASP A 133 26.48 20.41 17.75
C ASP A 133 26.17 19.89 16.33
N PHE A 134 26.38 20.72 15.30
CA PHE A 134 26.05 20.36 13.92
C PHE A 134 27.30 20.18 13.06
N ALA A 135 27.33 19.15 12.23
CA ALA A 135 28.31 18.97 11.16
C ALA A 135 27.60 18.55 9.84
N PRO A 136 27.98 19.12 8.68
CA PRO A 136 27.31 18.79 7.42
C PRO A 136 27.53 17.32 7.01
N GLY A 137 28.76 16.83 7.17
CA GLY A 137 29.16 15.46 6.81
C GLY A 137 29.29 15.20 5.30
N PHE A 138 28.36 15.69 4.50
CA PHE A 138 28.34 15.54 3.04
C PHE A 138 27.63 16.71 2.36
N THR A 139 27.82 16.83 1.04
CA THR A 139 27.08 17.75 0.16
C THR A 139 25.91 17.04 -0.54
N LEU A 140 24.88 17.80 -0.92
CA LEU A 140 23.67 17.29 -1.61
C LEU A 140 23.83 17.16 -3.14
N ASP A 141 25.03 17.37 -3.66
CA ASP A 141 25.36 17.11 -5.06
C ASP A 141 25.86 15.68 -5.27
N LEU A 142 26.13 15.33 -6.53
CA LEU A 142 26.67 14.03 -6.92
C LEU A 142 28.21 13.97 -6.84
N GLU A 143 28.87 15.00 -6.30
CA GLU A 143 30.32 14.98 -6.15
C GLU A 143 30.77 13.91 -5.14
N PRO A 144 32.01 13.41 -5.26
CA PRO A 144 32.58 12.46 -4.30
C PRO A 144 32.54 12.95 -2.85
N ALA A 145 32.79 12.03 -1.91
CA ALA A 145 32.91 12.38 -0.49
C ALA A 145 34.03 13.41 -0.26
N ASP A 146 33.78 14.38 0.64
CA ASP A 146 34.77 15.36 1.08
C ASP A 146 35.37 14.90 2.43
N PRO A 147 36.64 14.47 2.46
CA PRO A 147 37.27 13.96 3.68
C PRO A 147 37.28 14.96 4.84
N ALA A 148 37.25 16.27 4.56
CA ALA A 148 37.20 17.29 5.60
C ALA A 148 35.84 17.31 6.30
N LEU A 149 34.74 17.22 5.53
CA LEU A 149 33.38 17.14 6.07
C LEU A 149 33.16 15.83 6.83
N GLU A 150 33.69 14.71 6.33
CA GLU A 150 33.61 13.42 7.01
C GLU A 150 34.33 13.47 8.37
N SER A 151 35.55 14.01 8.39
CA SER A 151 36.35 14.12 9.61
C SER A 151 35.71 15.02 10.66
N GLU A 152 35.13 16.15 10.24
CA GLU A 152 34.38 17.06 11.12
C GLU A 152 33.15 16.37 11.74
N ALA A 153 32.38 15.64 10.93
CA ALA A 153 31.21 14.90 11.38
C ALA A 153 31.57 13.80 12.39
N VAL A 154 32.63 13.02 12.12
CA VAL A 154 33.11 11.96 13.03
C VAL A 154 33.57 12.54 14.37
N GLU A 155 34.33 13.65 14.37
CA GLU A 155 34.76 14.28 15.62
C GLU A 155 33.57 14.89 16.39
N THR A 156 32.58 15.43 15.70
CA THR A 156 31.34 15.94 16.31
C THR A 156 30.56 14.80 16.99
N ALA A 157 30.41 13.66 16.31
CA ALA A 157 29.74 12.47 16.83
C ALA A 157 30.42 11.90 18.08
N LYS A 158 31.76 11.84 18.08
CA LYS A 158 32.57 11.31 19.19
C LYS A 158 32.37 12.08 20.50
N ASN A 159 32.04 13.35 20.39
CA ASN A 159 31.89 14.25 21.53
C ASN A 159 30.43 14.38 21.99
N ALA A 160 29.51 13.52 21.54
CA ALA A 160 28.08 13.54 21.86
C ALA A 160 27.60 12.24 22.53
N ASP A 161 26.47 12.30 23.24
CA ASP A 161 25.83 11.12 23.83
C ASP A 161 25.02 10.33 22.78
N VAL A 162 24.44 11.07 21.82
CA VAL A 162 23.59 10.54 20.75
C VAL A 162 23.80 11.34 19.46
N VAL A 163 23.72 10.64 18.33
CA VAL A 163 23.84 11.22 16.99
C VAL A 163 22.50 11.11 16.26
N LEU A 164 21.98 12.25 15.80
CA LEU A 164 20.88 12.32 14.84
C LEU A 164 21.49 12.53 13.44
N MET A 165 21.46 11.49 12.62
CA MET A 165 22.04 11.51 11.29
C MET A 165 20.96 11.58 10.21
N PHE A 166 20.89 12.71 9.51
CA PHE A 166 19.92 12.95 8.44
C PHE A 166 20.49 12.49 7.11
N LEU A 167 19.91 11.44 6.54
CA LEU A 167 20.33 10.82 5.29
C LEU A 167 19.16 10.79 4.30
N GLY A 168 19.43 10.48 3.03
CA GLY A 168 18.37 10.40 2.04
C GLY A 168 18.81 10.70 0.63
N LEU A 169 17.83 10.97 -0.22
CA LEU A 169 18.02 11.24 -1.63
C LEU A 169 18.04 12.75 -1.88
N PRO A 170 19.13 13.30 -2.46
CA PRO A 170 19.15 14.70 -2.87
C PRO A 170 18.23 14.92 -4.06
N GLU A 171 17.98 16.19 -4.40
CA GLU A 171 17.09 16.54 -5.52
C GLU A 171 17.48 15.91 -6.85
N ALA A 172 18.78 15.83 -7.12
CA ALA A 172 19.28 15.23 -8.36
C ALA A 172 19.02 13.71 -8.45
N ALA A 173 18.76 13.04 -7.32
CA ALA A 173 18.48 11.61 -7.28
C ALA A 173 16.98 11.29 -7.46
N GLU A 174 16.09 12.26 -7.21
CA GLU A 174 14.63 12.11 -7.33
C GLU A 174 14.00 13.40 -7.84
N SER A 175 13.80 13.48 -9.17
CA SER A 175 13.15 14.62 -9.81
C SER A 175 12.24 14.17 -10.96
N GLU A 176 11.43 15.11 -11.44
CA GLU A 176 10.50 14.89 -12.53
C GLU A 176 11.20 14.48 -13.83
N GLY A 177 10.59 13.53 -14.54
CA GLY A 177 10.99 13.18 -15.91
C GLY A 177 12.01 12.06 -16.02
N PHE A 178 12.39 11.42 -14.91
CA PHE A 178 13.18 10.20 -14.92
C PHE A 178 12.81 9.28 -13.76
N ASP A 179 13.16 8.01 -13.92
CA ASP A 179 13.08 6.99 -12.87
C ASP A 179 14.48 6.72 -12.32
N ARG A 180 14.56 6.26 -11.06
CA ARG A 180 15.82 5.88 -10.44
C ARG A 180 16.34 4.55 -10.98
N ASP A 181 17.65 4.45 -11.11
CA ASP A 181 18.34 3.20 -11.52
C ASP A 181 18.66 2.27 -10.33
N ALA A 182 18.55 2.76 -9.08
CA ALA A 182 18.87 2.00 -7.88
C ALA A 182 18.05 2.43 -6.66
N LEU A 183 17.88 1.49 -5.72
CA LEU A 183 17.24 1.76 -4.42
C LEU A 183 18.17 2.45 -3.41
N ASP A 184 19.48 2.31 -3.57
CA ASP A 184 20.45 2.79 -2.58
C ASP A 184 20.49 4.32 -2.50
N MET A 185 20.70 4.82 -1.29
CA MET A 185 21.13 6.21 -1.07
C MET A 185 22.57 6.41 -1.58
N PRO A 186 23.02 7.66 -1.83
CA PRO A 186 24.38 7.94 -2.27
C PRO A 186 25.44 7.28 -1.37
N ALA A 187 26.37 6.53 -1.97
CA ALA A 187 27.36 5.74 -1.23
C ALA A 187 28.22 6.56 -0.24
N LYS A 188 28.45 7.85 -0.51
CA LYS A 188 29.16 8.77 0.42
C LYS A 188 28.44 8.92 1.77
N GLN A 189 27.11 8.87 1.77
CA GLN A 189 26.33 8.94 3.01
C GLN A 189 26.45 7.65 3.82
N ILE A 190 26.42 6.49 3.14
CA ILE A 190 26.57 5.17 3.78
C ILE A 190 27.98 5.03 4.39
N ALA A 191 29.02 5.40 3.64
CA ALA A 191 30.39 5.39 4.12
C ALA A 191 30.59 6.30 5.34
N LEU A 192 29.99 7.49 5.33
CA LEU A 192 30.02 8.38 6.49
C LEU A 192 29.30 7.76 7.71
N LEU A 193 28.14 7.13 7.52
CA LEU A 193 27.41 6.47 8.61
C LEU A 193 28.26 5.38 9.27
N GLU A 194 28.99 4.59 8.49
CA GLU A 194 29.92 3.58 9.04
C GLU A 194 31.02 4.22 9.90
N GLN A 195 31.62 5.33 9.44
CA GLN A 195 32.65 6.06 10.18
C GLN A 195 32.09 6.68 11.47
N VAL A 196 30.91 7.28 11.41
CA VAL A 196 30.20 7.87 12.56
C VAL A 196 29.83 6.79 13.57
N ALA A 197 29.26 5.67 13.14
CA ALA A 197 28.86 4.55 14.00
C ALA A 197 30.06 3.89 14.69
N ALA A 198 31.24 3.90 14.06
CA ALA A 198 32.48 3.43 14.67
C ALA A 198 32.98 4.38 15.79
N ALA A 199 32.68 5.67 15.70
CA ALA A 199 33.02 6.66 16.72
C ALA A 199 31.96 6.79 17.83
N ASN A 200 30.70 6.55 17.51
CA ASN A 200 29.57 6.59 18.45
C ASN A 200 28.49 5.58 18.05
N GLN A 201 28.17 4.62 18.93
CA GLN A 201 27.20 3.56 18.63
C GLN A 201 25.73 3.99 18.82
N ASN A 202 25.47 5.17 19.41
CA ASN A 202 24.12 5.68 19.63
C ASN A 202 23.70 6.56 18.45
N VAL A 203 23.49 5.94 17.29
CA VAL A 203 23.06 6.62 16.06
C VAL A 203 21.59 6.39 15.81
N VAL A 204 20.86 7.48 15.57
CA VAL A 204 19.51 7.47 15.00
C VAL A 204 19.60 8.06 13.59
N VAL A 205 19.14 7.31 12.59
CA VAL A 205 19.05 7.78 11.21
C VAL A 205 17.66 8.32 10.93
N VAL A 206 17.58 9.51 10.33
CA VAL A 206 16.35 10.13 9.83
C VAL A 206 16.45 10.20 8.31
N LEU A 207 15.54 9.55 7.60
CA LEU A 207 15.56 9.41 6.15
C LEU A 207 14.65 10.44 5.46
N SER A 208 15.15 11.08 4.39
CA SER A 208 14.38 11.95 3.50
C SER A 208 14.44 11.46 2.04
N ASN A 209 13.36 10.86 1.55
CA ASN A 209 13.27 10.24 0.23
C ASN A 209 11.81 10.23 -0.24
N GLY A 210 11.57 10.43 -1.53
CA GLY A 210 10.21 10.44 -2.10
C GLY A 210 9.62 9.04 -2.30
N SER A 211 10.48 8.05 -2.54
CA SER A 211 10.13 6.63 -2.65
C SER A 211 11.10 5.79 -1.82
N VAL A 212 10.90 4.47 -1.83
CA VAL A 212 11.68 3.49 -1.08
C VAL A 212 13.18 3.65 -1.33
N VAL A 213 13.98 3.55 -0.27
CA VAL A 213 15.42 3.32 -0.30
C VAL A 213 15.78 2.02 0.39
N SER A 214 16.91 1.41 0.03
CA SER A 214 17.40 0.22 0.74
C SER A 214 17.82 0.59 2.17
N VAL A 215 17.48 -0.25 3.16
CA VAL A 215 17.78 0.00 4.58
C VAL A 215 18.75 -1.06 5.14
N ALA A 216 18.49 -2.35 4.86
CA ALA A 216 19.29 -3.49 5.33
C ALA A 216 20.82 -3.34 5.20
N PRO A 217 21.40 -2.81 4.09
CA PRO A 217 22.85 -2.75 3.93
C PRO A 217 23.58 -1.98 5.03
N TRP A 218 22.93 -0.97 5.63
CA TRP A 218 23.55 -0.05 6.59
C TRP A 218 22.83 -0.02 7.95
N ALA A 219 21.65 -0.62 8.09
CA ALA A 219 20.82 -0.59 9.31
C ALA A 219 21.53 -1.10 10.58
N LYS A 220 22.56 -1.96 10.45
CA LYS A 220 23.38 -2.42 11.59
C LYS A 220 24.16 -1.28 12.28
N ASN A 221 24.38 -0.17 11.58
CA ASN A 221 25.12 1.00 12.06
C ASN A 221 24.21 2.04 12.75
N ALA A 222 22.90 1.78 12.83
CA ALA A 222 21.91 2.66 13.45
C ALA A 222 21.07 1.88 14.47
N LYS A 223 20.86 2.45 15.67
CA LYS A 223 19.95 1.90 16.67
C LYS A 223 18.51 2.34 16.42
N GLY A 224 18.32 3.58 15.97
CA GLY A 224 17.01 4.13 15.58
C GLY A 224 16.95 4.45 14.10
N ILE A 225 15.82 4.20 13.44
CA ILE A 225 15.59 4.58 12.04
C ILE A 225 14.17 5.16 11.91
N LEU A 226 14.09 6.43 11.50
CA LEU A 226 12.85 7.12 11.15
C LEU A 226 12.81 7.32 9.64
N GLU A 227 11.83 6.70 8.97
CA GLU A 227 11.46 6.97 7.59
C GLU A 227 10.49 8.15 7.58
N SER A 228 10.97 9.31 7.14
CA SER A 228 10.19 10.55 7.17
C SER A 228 9.70 11.01 5.80
N CYS A 229 10.04 10.29 4.73
CA CYS A 229 9.66 10.58 3.36
C CYS A 229 9.95 12.05 3.00
N LEU A 230 8.92 12.79 2.59
CA LEU A 230 8.94 14.21 2.25
C LEU A 230 7.85 14.94 3.05
N LEU A 231 8.21 15.56 4.16
CA LEU A 231 7.27 16.04 5.19
C LEU A 231 6.58 17.38 4.89
N GLY A 232 6.83 17.99 3.74
CA GLY A 232 6.29 19.32 3.45
C GLY A 232 6.88 20.41 4.35
N GLN A 233 6.20 21.56 4.37
CA GLN A 233 6.76 22.80 4.94
C GLN A 233 6.97 22.77 6.47
N ALA A 234 6.27 21.85 7.18
CA ALA A 234 6.30 21.73 8.64
C ALA A 234 7.14 20.54 9.13
N GLY A 235 8.02 19.99 8.28
CA GLY A 235 8.81 18.80 8.61
C GLY A 235 9.80 18.98 9.77
N GLY A 236 10.46 20.14 9.89
CA GLY A 236 11.39 20.42 10.99
C GLY A 236 10.72 20.33 12.37
N PRO A 237 9.63 21.08 12.62
CA PRO A 237 8.80 20.96 13.82
C PRO A 237 8.29 19.54 14.08
N ALA A 238 7.74 18.86 13.07
CA ALA A 238 7.19 17.51 13.22
C ALA A 238 8.24 16.49 13.66
N LEU A 239 9.43 16.54 13.06
CA LEU A 239 10.54 15.67 13.45
C LEU A 239 10.99 15.93 14.88
N ALA A 240 11.02 17.19 15.31
CA ALA A 240 11.36 17.51 16.70
C ALA A 240 10.30 16.99 17.68
N ASP A 241 9.02 17.09 17.35
CA ASP A 241 7.94 16.55 18.19
C ASP A 241 8.06 15.03 18.37
N VAL A 242 8.34 14.31 17.28
CA VAL A 242 8.55 12.86 17.30
C VAL A 242 9.84 12.50 18.04
N ILE A 243 10.99 13.03 17.61
CA ILE A 243 12.31 12.66 18.14
C ILE A 243 12.41 12.88 19.64
N PHE A 244 11.78 13.92 20.19
CA PHE A 244 11.79 14.22 21.61
C PHE A 244 10.56 13.72 22.37
N GLY A 245 9.72 12.89 21.73
CA GLY A 245 8.60 12.20 22.39
C GLY A 245 7.46 13.10 22.84
N GLN A 246 7.31 14.29 22.24
CA GLN A 246 6.10 15.10 22.42
C GLN A 246 4.88 14.38 21.82
N VAL A 247 5.12 13.64 20.74
CA VAL A 247 4.18 12.73 20.10
C VAL A 247 4.89 11.42 19.75
N SER A 248 4.18 10.30 19.83
CA SER A 248 4.68 9.03 19.31
C SER A 248 4.57 8.99 17.79
N PRO A 249 5.55 8.41 17.06
CA PRO A 249 5.35 8.05 15.66
C PRO A 249 4.19 7.05 15.56
N SER A 250 3.42 7.18 14.47
CA SER A 250 2.24 6.34 14.21
C SER A 250 1.99 6.12 12.71
N GLY A 251 2.94 6.51 11.85
CA GLY A 251 2.90 6.18 10.44
C GLY A 251 3.09 4.69 10.22
N LYS A 252 2.48 4.15 9.16
CA LYS A 252 2.66 2.78 8.68
C LYS A 252 3.08 2.84 7.21
N LEU A 253 3.98 1.95 6.79
CA LEU A 253 4.49 1.90 5.42
C LEU A 253 3.37 1.67 4.40
N ALA A 254 3.24 2.58 3.42
CA ALA A 254 2.35 2.40 2.28
C ALA A 254 3.01 1.61 1.13
N GLN A 255 4.29 1.27 1.24
CA GLN A 255 5.08 0.52 0.26
C GLN A 255 5.92 -0.55 0.98
N SER A 256 6.16 -1.69 0.35
CA SER A 256 7.12 -2.66 0.87
C SER A 256 8.55 -2.12 0.70
N ILE A 257 9.41 -2.27 1.70
CA ILE A 257 10.86 -2.06 1.55
C ILE A 257 11.49 -3.42 1.26
N PRO A 258 11.89 -3.71 0.01
CA PRO A 258 12.48 -5.00 -0.34
C PRO A 258 13.93 -5.07 0.13
N LEU A 259 14.47 -6.29 0.21
CA LEU A 259 15.90 -6.49 0.45
C LEU A 259 16.74 -6.06 -0.78
N ASP A 260 16.22 -6.32 -1.98
CA ASP A 260 16.84 -5.97 -3.26
C ASP A 260 15.75 -5.62 -4.28
N ILE A 261 16.02 -4.69 -5.19
CA ILE A 261 15.07 -4.32 -6.26
C ILE A 261 14.78 -5.50 -7.19
N SER A 262 15.73 -6.42 -7.38
CA SER A 262 15.55 -7.62 -8.19
C SER A 262 14.56 -8.63 -7.61
N ASP A 263 14.15 -8.48 -6.36
CA ASP A 263 13.06 -9.25 -5.77
C ASP A 263 11.67 -8.71 -6.15
N ASP A 264 11.55 -7.46 -6.62
CA ASP A 264 10.29 -6.91 -7.12
C ASP A 264 9.86 -7.63 -8.41
N PRO A 265 8.62 -8.15 -8.47
CA PRO A 265 8.15 -8.91 -9.63
C PRO A 265 8.06 -8.06 -10.92
N SER A 266 8.01 -6.73 -10.82
CA SER A 266 8.00 -5.86 -12.01
C SER A 266 9.40 -5.67 -12.60
N THR A 267 10.48 -5.99 -11.88
CA THR A 267 11.87 -5.66 -12.30
C THR A 267 12.24 -6.24 -13.66
N LEU A 268 11.71 -7.41 -14.03
CA LEU A 268 11.97 -7.99 -15.35
C LEU A 268 11.43 -7.12 -16.50
N ASN A 269 10.28 -6.48 -16.29
CA ASN A 269 9.57 -5.74 -17.33
C ASN A 269 9.87 -4.23 -17.27
N TRP A 270 10.64 -3.76 -16.30
CA TRP A 270 10.96 -2.35 -16.12
C TRP A 270 12.29 -1.97 -16.79
N PRO A 271 12.38 -0.85 -17.53
CA PRO A 271 11.36 0.18 -17.80
C PRO A 271 10.53 -0.08 -19.08
N GLY A 272 10.57 -1.31 -19.59
CA GLY A 272 10.01 -1.68 -20.89
C GLY A 272 11.03 -1.62 -22.02
N GLU A 273 10.58 -1.98 -23.22
CA GLU A 273 11.40 -2.02 -24.43
C GLU A 273 10.59 -1.59 -25.65
N GLU A 274 11.26 -0.99 -26.64
CA GLU A 274 10.68 -0.62 -27.95
C GLU A 274 9.35 0.16 -27.92
N GLY A 275 9.09 0.90 -26.84
CA GLY A 275 7.89 1.75 -26.70
C GLY A 275 6.70 1.08 -26.01
N HIS A 276 6.87 -0.09 -25.39
CA HIS A 276 5.87 -0.70 -24.51
C HIS A 276 6.50 -1.23 -23.21
N VAL A 277 5.65 -1.45 -22.20
CA VAL A 277 5.99 -2.09 -20.94
C VAL A 277 4.87 -3.07 -20.61
N ASP A 278 5.22 -4.35 -20.44
CA ASP A 278 4.26 -5.40 -20.19
C ASP A 278 4.16 -5.64 -18.68
N TYR A 279 2.98 -5.44 -18.08
CA TYR A 279 2.77 -5.64 -16.64
C TYR A 279 2.61 -7.13 -16.34
N GLY A 280 3.69 -7.89 -16.55
CA GLY A 280 3.71 -9.35 -16.52
C GLY A 280 3.48 -9.97 -15.13
N GLU A 281 3.64 -9.19 -14.06
CA GLU A 281 3.32 -9.57 -12.69
C GLU A 281 1.81 -9.60 -12.41
N GLY A 282 0.99 -8.98 -13.27
CA GLY A 282 -0.46 -8.93 -13.13
C GLY A 282 -0.89 -8.31 -11.80
N VAL A 283 -1.70 -9.04 -11.01
CA VAL A 283 -2.19 -8.56 -9.70
C VAL A 283 -1.16 -8.69 -8.57
N PHE A 284 -0.02 -9.35 -8.81
CA PHE A 284 1.00 -9.60 -7.80
C PHE A 284 2.00 -8.44 -7.75
N VAL A 285 1.54 -7.25 -7.32
CA VAL A 285 2.38 -6.05 -7.16
C VAL A 285 2.67 -5.80 -5.67
N GLY A 286 3.94 -5.54 -5.32
CA GLY A 286 4.37 -5.26 -3.95
C GLY A 286 4.08 -6.41 -2.98
N TYR A 287 3.51 -6.10 -1.80
CA TYR A 287 3.22 -7.11 -0.76
C TYR A 287 2.36 -8.28 -1.27
N ARG A 288 1.49 -8.05 -2.26
CA ARG A 288 0.69 -9.11 -2.88
C ARG A 288 1.56 -10.22 -3.45
N TYR A 289 2.69 -9.89 -4.07
CA TYR A 289 3.67 -10.88 -4.52
C TYR A 289 4.44 -11.47 -3.35
N TYR A 290 5.07 -10.61 -2.54
CA TYR A 290 5.99 -11.06 -1.51
C TYR A 290 5.33 -12.01 -0.51
N ASP A 291 4.10 -11.72 -0.10
CA ASP A 291 3.36 -12.49 0.90
C ASP A 291 2.81 -13.79 0.31
N THR A 292 2.45 -13.80 -0.99
CA THR A 292 1.99 -15.01 -1.70
C THR A 292 3.10 -16.02 -1.91
N TYR A 293 4.29 -15.54 -2.29
CA TYR A 293 5.42 -16.41 -2.62
C TYR A 293 6.41 -16.59 -1.46
N GLY A 294 6.06 -16.10 -0.26
CA GLY A 294 6.87 -16.26 0.95
C GLY A 294 8.26 -15.62 0.86
N LYS A 295 8.38 -14.51 0.12
CA LYS A 295 9.62 -13.75 -0.06
C LYS A 295 9.92 -12.91 1.16
N VAL A 296 11.18 -12.83 1.54
CA VAL A 296 11.63 -11.95 2.63
C VAL A 296 11.69 -10.52 2.09
N VAL A 297 11.23 -9.58 2.90
CA VAL A 297 11.36 -8.14 2.68
C VAL A 297 12.02 -7.55 3.92
N ASP A 298 12.64 -6.38 3.78
CA ASP A 298 13.30 -5.70 4.89
C ASP A 298 12.24 -5.19 5.88
N TYR A 299 11.28 -4.42 5.38
CA TYR A 299 10.10 -3.97 6.13
C TYR A 299 8.83 -4.21 5.31
N PRO A 300 7.83 -4.92 5.87
CA PRO A 300 6.61 -5.26 5.14
C PRO A 300 5.66 -4.07 5.00
N PHE A 301 4.73 -4.19 4.06
CA PHE A 301 3.63 -3.24 3.91
C PHE A 301 2.85 -3.12 5.23
N GLY A 302 2.44 -1.89 5.56
CA GLY A 302 1.71 -1.58 6.77
C GLY A 302 2.54 -1.63 8.05
N TYR A 303 3.86 -1.81 7.98
CA TYR A 303 4.75 -1.81 9.15
C TYR A 303 5.03 -0.40 9.68
N GLY A 304 5.17 -0.27 11.01
CA GLY A 304 5.64 0.95 11.66
C GLY A 304 5.55 0.83 13.18
N LEU A 305 6.65 1.14 13.86
CA LEU A 305 6.75 1.08 15.31
C LEU A 305 6.15 2.33 15.98
N SER A 306 5.90 2.22 17.28
CA SER A 306 5.40 3.28 18.17
C SER A 306 6.28 3.36 19.42
N TYR A 307 6.22 4.48 20.15
CA TYR A 307 6.74 4.52 21.53
C TYR A 307 5.81 3.84 22.53
N ALA A 308 4.54 3.65 22.16
CA ALA A 308 3.57 2.88 22.92
C ALA A 308 3.56 1.41 22.49
N THR A 309 2.93 0.57 23.31
CA THR A 309 2.60 -0.82 22.98
C THR A 309 1.10 -0.99 22.93
N PHE A 310 0.63 -1.81 21.99
CA PHE A 310 -0.78 -2.08 21.80
C PHE A 310 -1.04 -3.59 21.77
N GLU A 311 -2.22 -3.98 22.24
CA GLU A 311 -2.75 -5.34 22.13
C GLU A 311 -4.07 -5.28 21.38
N ILE A 312 -4.29 -6.28 20.51
CA ILE A 312 -5.55 -6.48 19.80
C ILE A 312 -6.14 -7.81 20.29
N ASP A 313 -7.36 -7.74 20.81
CA ASP A 313 -8.13 -8.89 21.30
C ASP A 313 -9.60 -8.80 20.87
N ASP A 314 -10.40 -9.79 21.30
CA ASP A 314 -11.83 -9.90 21.00
C ASP A 314 -12.16 -9.74 19.50
N VAL A 315 -11.30 -10.29 18.63
CA VAL A 315 -11.49 -10.25 17.18
C VAL A 315 -12.67 -11.14 16.79
N ALA A 316 -13.62 -10.55 16.07
CA ALA A 316 -14.77 -11.24 15.55
C ALA A 316 -15.13 -10.74 14.15
N ALA A 317 -15.60 -11.65 13.31
CA ALA A 317 -16.21 -11.31 12.03
C ALA A 317 -17.60 -11.94 11.94
N ALA A 318 -18.57 -11.14 11.51
CA ALA A 318 -19.93 -11.59 11.32
C ALA A 318 -20.38 -11.31 9.88
N LYS A 319 -20.94 -12.33 9.23
CA LYS A 319 -21.60 -12.18 7.93
C LYS A 319 -22.81 -11.24 8.07
N THR A 320 -22.88 -10.19 7.26
CA THR A 320 -23.96 -9.18 7.29
C THR A 320 -24.90 -9.24 6.08
N GLY A 321 -24.55 -10.03 5.08
CA GLY A 321 -25.32 -10.28 3.85
C GLY A 321 -24.76 -11.50 3.12
N ALA A 322 -25.25 -11.81 1.92
CA ALA A 322 -24.79 -12.99 1.18
C ALA A 322 -23.26 -12.99 0.95
N ASN A 323 -22.72 -11.81 0.64
CA ASN A 323 -21.32 -11.56 0.29
C ASN A 323 -20.71 -10.37 1.04
N THR A 324 -21.22 -10.03 2.22
CA THR A 324 -20.71 -8.93 3.06
C THR A 324 -20.48 -9.38 4.49
N ALA A 325 -19.54 -8.74 5.17
CA ALA A 325 -19.22 -9.02 6.57
C ALA A 325 -18.87 -7.73 7.32
N THR A 326 -18.88 -7.79 8.65
CA THR A 326 -18.37 -6.74 9.52
C THR A 326 -17.38 -7.35 10.50
N VAL A 327 -16.26 -6.67 10.69
CA VAL A 327 -15.16 -7.08 11.57
C VAL A 327 -15.13 -6.14 12.77
N THR A 328 -15.01 -6.71 13.97
CA THR A 328 -14.79 -5.96 15.21
C THR A 328 -13.55 -6.48 15.91
N ALA A 329 -12.81 -5.58 16.55
CA ALA A 329 -11.67 -5.91 17.40
C ALA A 329 -11.56 -4.89 18.51
N THR A 330 -11.06 -5.27 19.68
CA THR A 330 -10.73 -4.33 20.74
C THR A 330 -9.23 -4.05 20.70
N VAL A 331 -8.87 -2.77 20.75
CA VAL A 331 -7.48 -2.30 20.75
C VAL A 331 -7.23 -1.64 22.08
N THR A 332 -6.18 -2.06 22.78
CA THR A 332 -5.79 -1.51 24.07
C THR A 332 -4.37 -0.94 24.00
N ASN A 333 -4.19 0.30 24.44
CA ASN A 333 -2.86 0.84 24.70
C ASN A 333 -2.36 0.28 26.04
N THR A 334 -1.36 -0.60 25.99
CA THR A 334 -0.81 -1.30 27.15
C THR A 334 0.42 -0.60 27.75
N SER A 335 0.67 0.64 27.34
CA SER A 335 1.82 1.45 27.78
C SER A 335 1.41 2.69 28.57
N ASP A 336 2.42 3.45 29.00
CA ASP A 336 2.28 4.75 29.66
C ASP A 336 2.37 5.94 28.68
N VAL A 337 2.37 5.70 27.36
CA VAL A 337 2.51 6.72 26.32
C VAL A 337 1.23 6.85 25.52
N ASP A 338 0.66 8.05 25.46
CA ASP A 338 -0.47 8.37 24.58
C ASP A 338 -0.01 8.29 23.11
N ALA A 339 -0.67 7.46 22.31
CA ALA A 339 -0.25 7.21 20.93
C ALA A 339 -1.42 6.67 20.09
N ALA A 340 -1.19 6.57 18.78
CA ALA A 340 -2.14 5.96 17.86
C ALA A 340 -1.63 4.62 17.33
N GLU A 341 -2.56 3.68 17.14
CA GLU A 341 -2.34 2.43 16.42
C GLU A 341 -3.25 2.37 15.18
N THR A 342 -2.79 1.69 14.14
CA THR A 342 -3.55 1.45 12.90
C THR A 342 -3.87 -0.04 12.79
N VAL A 343 -5.13 -0.38 13.08
CA VAL A 343 -5.66 -1.73 12.86
C VAL A 343 -5.89 -1.92 11.37
N GLN A 344 -5.35 -3.01 10.83
CA GLN A 344 -5.39 -3.36 9.42
C GLN A 344 -6.14 -4.69 9.27
N VAL A 345 -7.06 -4.75 8.32
CA VAL A 345 -7.87 -5.92 8.01
C VAL A 345 -7.55 -6.39 6.60
N TYR A 346 -7.07 -7.63 6.52
CA TYR A 346 -6.79 -8.32 5.27
C TYR A 346 -7.81 -9.44 5.05
N VAL A 347 -8.18 -9.64 3.78
CA VAL A 347 -8.99 -10.78 3.36
C VAL A 347 -8.08 -11.77 2.64
N ALA A 348 -7.94 -12.96 3.21
CA ALA A 348 -7.25 -14.10 2.63
C ALA A 348 -8.29 -15.04 1.99
N PRO A 349 -8.41 -15.06 0.65
CA PRO A 349 -9.36 -15.93 -0.01
C PRO A 349 -8.96 -17.40 0.14
N GLY A 350 -9.96 -18.28 0.15
CA GLY A 350 -9.75 -19.71 -0.05
C GLY A 350 -9.27 -20.03 -1.49
N LYS A 351 -9.39 -21.29 -1.89
CA LYS A 351 -9.12 -21.69 -3.27
C LYS A 351 -10.13 -21.01 -4.21
N ALA A 352 -9.62 -20.29 -5.21
CA ALA A 352 -10.39 -19.60 -6.24
C ALA A 352 -10.08 -20.15 -7.65
N ASP A 353 -10.94 -19.87 -8.63
CA ASP A 353 -10.73 -20.25 -10.03
C ASP A 353 -9.63 -19.42 -10.72
N VAL A 354 -9.26 -18.28 -10.14
CA VAL A 354 -8.16 -17.43 -10.61
C VAL A 354 -7.04 -17.36 -9.58
N ALA A 355 -5.84 -17.03 -10.06
CA ALA A 355 -4.74 -16.70 -9.17
C ALA A 355 -5.06 -15.42 -8.38
N ARG A 356 -4.93 -15.48 -7.06
CA ARG A 356 -5.14 -14.34 -6.16
C ARG A 356 -3.96 -14.18 -5.22
N PRO A 357 -3.66 -12.95 -4.76
CA PRO A 357 -2.76 -12.74 -3.65
C PRO A 357 -3.22 -13.55 -2.43
N LYS A 358 -2.27 -14.05 -1.63
CA LYS A 358 -2.55 -14.79 -0.39
C LYS A 358 -3.53 -14.05 0.52
N HIS A 359 -3.38 -12.73 0.59
CA HIS A 359 -4.27 -11.83 1.29
C HIS A 359 -4.17 -10.42 0.71
N GLU A 360 -5.21 -9.61 0.92
CA GLU A 360 -5.29 -8.25 0.41
C GLU A 360 -5.88 -7.32 1.48
N LEU A 361 -5.31 -6.14 1.69
CA LEU A 361 -5.86 -5.11 2.57
C LEU A 361 -7.24 -4.68 2.07
N LYS A 362 -8.28 -4.83 2.90
CA LYS A 362 -9.66 -4.44 2.58
C LYS A 362 -10.26 -3.39 3.53
N GLY A 363 -9.57 -3.08 4.62
CA GLY A 363 -9.94 -1.97 5.48
C GLY A 363 -8.86 -1.68 6.51
N PHE A 364 -8.85 -0.47 7.04
CA PHE A 364 -8.02 -0.10 8.17
C PHE A 364 -8.70 1.01 8.96
N THR A 365 -8.35 1.13 10.23
CA THR A 365 -8.75 2.26 11.04
C THR A 365 -7.63 2.66 11.98
N LYS A 366 -7.40 3.97 12.09
CA LYS A 366 -6.42 4.53 13.02
C LYS A 366 -7.15 5.00 14.27
N VAL A 367 -6.67 4.57 15.43
CA VAL A 367 -7.24 4.94 16.73
C VAL A 367 -6.16 5.56 17.60
N PHE A 368 -6.41 6.78 18.08
CA PHE A 368 -5.63 7.40 19.14
C PHE A 368 -6.17 6.90 20.48
N LEU A 369 -5.29 6.41 21.34
CA LEU A 369 -5.59 5.88 22.66
C LEU A 369 -4.63 6.46 23.68
N LYS A 370 -5.17 6.99 24.77
CA LYS A 370 -4.36 7.35 25.92
C LYS A 370 -3.75 6.11 26.58
N ALA A 371 -2.74 6.31 27.41
CA ALA A 371 -2.17 5.26 28.25
C ALA A 371 -3.26 4.47 29.00
N GLY A 372 -3.29 3.14 28.81
CA GLY A 372 -4.27 2.23 29.42
C GLY A 372 -5.68 2.29 28.83
N GLU A 373 -5.95 3.09 27.79
CA GLU A 373 -7.26 3.18 27.14
C GLU A 373 -7.50 2.01 26.17
N SER A 374 -8.74 1.51 26.14
CA SER A 374 -9.20 0.50 25.18
C SER A 374 -10.34 1.04 24.33
N LYS A 375 -10.39 0.66 23.05
CA LYS A 375 -11.49 0.99 22.14
C LYS A 375 -11.80 -0.18 21.21
N THR A 376 -13.07 -0.49 21.06
CA THR A 376 -13.53 -1.41 20.01
C THR A 376 -13.62 -0.67 18.68
N VAL A 377 -12.98 -1.23 17.66
CA VAL A 377 -13.05 -0.78 16.27
C VAL A 377 -14.01 -1.64 15.47
N THR A 378 -14.57 -1.06 14.41
CA THR A 378 -15.48 -1.76 13.48
C THR A 378 -15.11 -1.40 12.06
N ILE A 379 -14.96 -2.41 11.21
CA ILE A 379 -14.62 -2.28 9.79
C ILE A 379 -15.62 -3.10 8.99
N ASP A 380 -16.36 -2.43 8.11
CA ASP A 380 -17.31 -3.07 7.21
C ASP A 380 -16.59 -3.56 5.94
N LEU A 381 -16.90 -4.80 5.54
CA LEU A 381 -16.40 -5.45 4.35
C LEU A 381 -17.56 -5.65 3.37
N ASP A 382 -17.59 -4.81 2.34
CA ASP A 382 -18.55 -4.90 1.24
C ASP A 382 -18.21 -6.08 0.30
N GLU A 383 -19.02 -6.28 -0.76
CA GLU A 383 -18.80 -7.37 -1.72
C GLU A 383 -17.44 -7.26 -2.42
N ARG A 384 -16.93 -6.04 -2.63
CA ARG A 384 -15.64 -5.79 -3.27
C ARG A 384 -14.46 -6.17 -2.39
N ALA A 385 -14.67 -6.31 -1.07
CA ALA A 385 -13.68 -6.90 -0.17
C ALA A 385 -13.37 -8.37 -0.52
N PHE A 386 -14.35 -9.09 -1.06
CA PHE A 386 -14.23 -10.51 -1.38
C PHE A 386 -14.05 -10.78 -2.88
N ALA A 387 -14.48 -9.83 -3.72
CA ALA A 387 -14.47 -10.00 -5.16
C ALA A 387 -13.09 -9.87 -5.82
N TYR A 388 -12.92 -10.57 -6.94
CA TYR A 388 -11.88 -10.31 -7.92
C TYR A 388 -12.51 -9.91 -9.26
N TRP A 389 -11.75 -9.28 -10.16
CA TRP A 389 -12.23 -9.03 -11.53
C TRP A 389 -12.07 -10.30 -12.36
N SER A 390 -13.18 -10.85 -12.88
CA SER A 390 -13.13 -12.01 -13.77
C SER A 390 -13.27 -11.55 -15.21
N GLU A 391 -12.25 -11.79 -16.02
CA GLU A 391 -12.32 -11.53 -17.47
C GLU A 391 -13.40 -12.36 -18.16
N LYS A 392 -13.66 -13.58 -17.64
CA LYS A 392 -14.72 -14.46 -18.15
C LYS A 392 -16.11 -13.84 -17.92
N TYR A 393 -16.35 -13.27 -16.74
CA TYR A 393 -17.59 -12.55 -16.44
C TYR A 393 -17.61 -11.11 -16.97
N ASN A 394 -16.44 -10.57 -17.32
CA ASN A 394 -16.25 -9.15 -17.62
C ASN A 394 -16.87 -8.26 -16.53
N ASP A 395 -16.75 -8.69 -15.28
CA ASP A 395 -17.30 -8.06 -14.09
C ASP A 395 -16.57 -8.55 -12.83
N TRP A 396 -16.80 -7.88 -11.71
CA TRP A 396 -16.43 -8.36 -10.39
C TRP A 396 -17.14 -9.68 -10.08
N HIS A 397 -16.45 -10.62 -9.44
CA HIS A 397 -17.01 -11.90 -9.05
C HIS A 397 -16.67 -12.26 -7.61
N VAL A 398 -17.70 -12.64 -6.83
CA VAL A 398 -17.55 -13.25 -5.50
C VAL A 398 -17.87 -14.73 -5.61
N GLU A 399 -16.88 -15.58 -5.35
CA GLU A 399 -17.06 -17.02 -5.28
C GLU A 399 -17.65 -17.43 -3.93
N ALA A 400 -18.46 -18.49 -3.93
CA ALA A 400 -18.91 -19.10 -2.69
C ALA A 400 -17.74 -19.82 -2.01
N GLY A 401 -17.63 -19.71 -0.69
CA GLY A 401 -16.55 -20.38 0.04
C GLY A 401 -16.18 -19.70 1.34
N GLU A 402 -15.16 -20.25 1.99
CA GLU A 402 -14.58 -19.68 3.20
C GLU A 402 -13.50 -18.65 2.86
N TYR A 403 -13.59 -17.49 3.50
CA TYR A 403 -12.61 -16.42 3.45
C TYR A 403 -12.07 -16.20 4.86
N ALA A 404 -10.75 -16.20 5.00
CA ALA A 404 -10.10 -15.83 6.24
C ALA A 404 -9.98 -14.30 6.32
N ILE A 405 -10.35 -13.74 7.47
CA ILE A 405 -10.22 -12.33 7.80
C ILE A 405 -9.09 -12.22 8.81
N GLU A 406 -8.00 -11.58 8.41
CA GLU A 406 -6.82 -11.40 9.24
C GLU A 406 -6.84 -9.97 9.81
N VAL A 407 -6.71 -9.84 11.12
CA VAL A 407 -6.68 -8.54 11.82
C VAL A 407 -5.31 -8.37 12.48
N GLY A 408 -4.64 -7.26 12.21
CA GLY A 408 -3.29 -7.02 12.68
C GLY A 408 -2.86 -5.56 12.61
N VAL A 409 -1.57 -5.32 12.77
CA VAL A 409 -0.95 -3.98 12.75
C VAL A 409 0.10 -3.80 11.64
N SER A 410 0.26 -4.82 10.79
CA SER A 410 1.06 -4.85 9.55
C SER A 410 0.64 -6.07 8.71
N SER A 411 1.00 -6.13 7.42
CA SER A 411 0.71 -7.31 6.58
C SER A 411 1.35 -8.60 7.09
N ARG A 412 2.37 -8.51 7.96
CA ARG A 412 3.04 -9.67 8.56
C ARG A 412 3.01 -9.70 10.08
N ASP A 413 2.20 -8.84 10.71
CA ASP A 413 1.96 -8.84 12.16
C ASP A 413 0.45 -8.95 12.40
N ILE A 414 -0.02 -10.20 12.32
CA ILE A 414 -1.44 -10.57 12.42
C ILE A 414 -1.70 -11.05 13.85
N ALA A 415 -2.61 -10.37 14.54
CA ALA A 415 -3.00 -10.70 15.90
C ALA A 415 -3.96 -11.89 15.94
N ASP A 416 -4.96 -11.90 15.06
CA ASP A 416 -5.91 -13.01 14.97
C ASP A 416 -6.48 -13.19 13.55
N THR A 417 -7.00 -14.39 13.28
CA THR A 417 -7.64 -14.75 12.02
C THR A 417 -8.98 -15.44 12.28
N VAL A 418 -10.04 -14.91 11.68
CA VAL A 418 -11.40 -15.45 11.79
C VAL A 418 -11.98 -15.75 10.41
N ALA A 419 -12.70 -16.86 10.25
CA ALA A 419 -13.26 -17.27 8.96
C ALA A 419 -14.71 -16.80 8.78
N VAL A 420 -15.07 -16.43 7.55
CA VAL A 420 -16.44 -16.14 7.13
C VAL A 420 -16.77 -16.93 5.88
N ALA A 421 -17.90 -17.65 5.87
CA ALA A 421 -18.40 -18.38 4.71
C ALA A 421 -19.41 -17.53 3.92
N LEU A 422 -19.13 -17.29 2.64
CA LEU A 422 -19.97 -16.50 1.74
C LEU A 422 -20.74 -17.37 0.74
N ASP A 423 -21.88 -16.86 0.27
CA ASP A 423 -22.79 -17.61 -0.60
C ASP A 423 -22.38 -17.57 -2.08
N GLY A 424 -21.51 -16.63 -2.45
CA GLY A 424 -21.19 -16.30 -3.83
C GLY A 424 -22.23 -15.34 -4.43
N ASP A 425 -21.88 -14.69 -5.53
CA ASP A 425 -22.76 -13.69 -6.19
C ASP A 425 -23.82 -14.32 -7.11
N GLY A 426 -23.80 -15.64 -7.29
CA GLY A 426 -24.75 -16.38 -8.13
C GLY A 426 -24.62 -16.08 -9.62
N LYS A 427 -23.54 -15.42 -10.07
CA LYS A 427 -23.31 -15.19 -11.49
C LYS A 427 -23.03 -16.51 -12.20
N THR A 428 -23.62 -16.64 -13.38
CA THR A 428 -23.54 -17.83 -14.22
C THR A 428 -22.99 -17.46 -15.58
N GLN A 429 -22.17 -18.32 -16.16
CA GLN A 429 -21.75 -18.19 -17.55
C GLN A 429 -22.65 -19.02 -18.46
N PRO A 430 -22.88 -18.61 -19.72
CA PRO A 430 -23.50 -19.48 -20.70
C PRO A 430 -22.72 -20.79 -20.82
N LEU A 431 -23.32 -21.88 -20.39
CA LEU A 431 -22.74 -23.21 -20.55
C LEU A 431 -22.93 -23.66 -21.99
N THR A 432 -21.84 -24.15 -22.59
CA THR A 432 -21.83 -24.65 -23.96
C THR A 432 -21.27 -26.06 -24.03
N GLU A 433 -21.30 -26.65 -25.22
CA GLU A 433 -20.66 -27.93 -25.48
C GLU A 433 -19.14 -27.91 -25.23
N TRP A 434 -18.52 -26.72 -25.24
CA TRP A 434 -17.09 -26.52 -24.96
C TRP A 434 -16.77 -26.33 -23.48
N SER A 435 -17.79 -26.10 -22.65
CA SER A 435 -17.62 -26.04 -21.20
C SER A 435 -17.32 -27.43 -20.64
N THR A 436 -16.47 -27.48 -19.63
CA THR A 436 -16.07 -28.72 -18.96
C THR A 436 -17.19 -29.27 -18.09
N TYR A 437 -17.20 -30.59 -17.88
CA TYR A 437 -18.18 -31.21 -16.99
C TYR A 437 -18.16 -30.59 -15.57
N GLY A 438 -16.98 -30.19 -15.09
CA GLY A 438 -16.84 -29.50 -13.81
C GLY A 438 -17.47 -28.10 -13.81
N GLU A 439 -17.35 -27.33 -14.89
CA GLU A 439 -18.05 -26.03 -15.03
C GLU A 439 -19.56 -26.20 -15.05
N TRP A 440 -20.06 -27.26 -15.70
CA TRP A 440 -21.48 -27.61 -15.65
C TRP A 440 -21.93 -28.00 -14.23
N GLU A 441 -21.12 -28.74 -13.47
CA GLU A 441 -21.44 -29.13 -12.10
C GLU A 441 -21.41 -27.94 -11.12
N ALA A 442 -20.50 -26.98 -11.32
CA ALA A 442 -20.35 -25.81 -10.46
C ALA A 442 -21.39 -24.70 -10.73
N ASP A 443 -21.93 -24.62 -11.94
CA ASP A 443 -22.94 -23.62 -12.30
C ASP A 443 -24.33 -23.92 -11.67
N PRO A 444 -25.01 -22.93 -11.07
CA PRO A 444 -26.33 -23.12 -10.43
C PRO A 444 -27.44 -23.74 -11.31
N PHE A 445 -27.42 -23.50 -12.63
CA PHE A 445 -28.34 -24.13 -13.58
C PHE A 445 -27.77 -25.44 -14.13
N GLY A 446 -26.47 -25.46 -14.45
CA GLY A 446 -25.75 -26.65 -14.90
C GLY A 446 -25.84 -27.81 -13.90
N ALA A 447 -25.70 -27.53 -12.60
CA ALA A 447 -25.75 -28.53 -11.53
C ALA A 447 -27.07 -29.31 -11.53
N LYS A 448 -28.19 -28.64 -11.83
CA LYS A 448 -29.52 -29.26 -11.95
C LYS A 448 -29.58 -30.22 -13.14
N ILE A 449 -28.90 -29.87 -14.23
CA ILE A 449 -28.83 -30.68 -15.45
C ILE A 449 -27.90 -31.87 -15.25
N VAL A 450 -26.75 -31.68 -14.59
CA VAL A 450 -25.85 -32.76 -14.18
C VAL A 450 -26.59 -33.76 -13.28
N ALA A 451 -27.39 -33.29 -12.33
CA ALA A 451 -28.25 -34.14 -11.52
C ALA A 451 -29.33 -34.88 -12.37
N ALA A 452 -29.91 -34.22 -13.38
CA ALA A 452 -30.85 -34.84 -14.30
C ALA A 452 -30.20 -35.92 -15.17
N VAL A 453 -28.95 -35.74 -15.62
CA VAL A 453 -28.17 -36.76 -16.33
C VAL A 453 -27.98 -37.99 -15.44
N ALA A 454 -27.62 -37.79 -14.16
CA ALA A 454 -27.46 -38.89 -13.21
C ALA A 454 -28.79 -39.66 -13.01
N ALA A 455 -29.90 -38.94 -12.83
CA ALA A 455 -31.23 -39.55 -12.68
C ALA A 455 -31.67 -40.34 -13.93
N ALA A 456 -31.48 -39.78 -15.14
CA ALA A 456 -31.76 -40.45 -16.40
C ALA A 456 -30.86 -41.68 -16.63
N GLY A 457 -29.62 -41.63 -16.13
CA GLY A 457 -28.71 -42.78 -16.12
C GLY A 457 -29.20 -43.93 -15.22
N GLU A 458 -29.73 -43.63 -14.03
CA GLU A 458 -30.34 -44.64 -13.15
C GLU A 458 -31.63 -45.22 -13.72
N ALA A 459 -32.41 -44.42 -14.44
CA ALA A 459 -33.63 -44.85 -15.13
C ALA A 459 -33.37 -45.67 -16.41
N GLY A 460 -32.11 -45.75 -16.87
CA GLY A 460 -31.71 -46.44 -18.10
C GLY A 460 -32.02 -45.68 -19.40
N GLU A 461 -32.37 -44.39 -19.30
CA GLU A 461 -32.67 -43.51 -20.42
C GLU A 461 -31.41 -42.92 -21.07
N LEU A 462 -30.37 -42.70 -20.25
CA LEU A 462 -29.02 -42.30 -20.68
C LEU A 462 -27.98 -43.33 -20.23
N THR A 463 -26.78 -43.24 -20.82
CA THR A 463 -25.63 -44.03 -20.35
C THR A 463 -25.26 -43.61 -18.94
N LYS A 464 -25.28 -44.56 -18.00
CA LYS A 464 -24.91 -44.31 -16.61
C LYS A 464 -23.41 -44.00 -16.49
N LEU A 465 -23.09 -42.82 -15.97
CA LEU A 465 -21.73 -42.45 -15.63
C LEU A 465 -21.32 -43.15 -14.32
N PRO A 466 -20.15 -43.81 -14.25
CA PRO A 466 -19.66 -44.38 -13.00
C PRO A 466 -19.42 -43.28 -11.96
N ASP A 467 -20.13 -43.34 -10.83
CA ASP A 467 -19.91 -42.40 -9.74
C ASP A 467 -18.76 -42.87 -8.83
N ASN A 468 -17.52 -42.61 -9.27
CA ASN A 468 -16.33 -42.87 -8.48
C ASN A 468 -15.26 -41.79 -8.71
N ALA A 469 -14.32 -41.69 -7.76
CA ALA A 469 -13.30 -40.63 -7.75
C ALA A 469 -12.44 -40.60 -9.03
N MET A 470 -12.11 -41.76 -9.60
CA MET A 470 -11.33 -41.84 -10.84
C MET A 470 -12.11 -41.27 -12.02
N MET A 471 -13.39 -41.60 -12.15
CA MET A 471 -14.22 -41.08 -13.24
C MET A 471 -14.44 -39.57 -13.12
N ARG A 472 -14.68 -39.05 -11.92
CA ARG A 472 -14.79 -37.60 -11.68
C ARG A 472 -13.48 -36.86 -12.02
N MET A 473 -12.33 -37.45 -11.68
CA MET A 473 -11.01 -36.90 -12.04
C MET A 473 -10.81 -36.78 -13.56
N PHE A 474 -11.36 -37.72 -14.35
CA PHE A 474 -11.31 -37.67 -15.82
C PHE A 474 -12.35 -36.73 -16.44
N LEU A 475 -13.56 -36.69 -15.89
CA LEU A 475 -14.67 -35.92 -16.44
C LEU A 475 -14.54 -34.42 -16.14
N ASN A 476 -14.13 -34.04 -14.93
CA ASN A 476 -14.15 -32.64 -14.50
C ASN A 476 -13.40 -31.68 -15.43
N PRO A 477 -12.18 -31.98 -15.93
CA PRO A 477 -11.49 -31.09 -16.88
C PRO A 477 -11.91 -31.30 -18.34
N MET A 478 -12.79 -32.26 -18.64
CA MET A 478 -13.19 -32.62 -19.99
C MET A 478 -14.40 -31.78 -20.44
N SER A 479 -14.29 -31.13 -21.61
CA SER A 479 -15.43 -30.50 -22.28
C SER A 479 -16.54 -31.50 -22.61
N ILE A 480 -17.81 -31.12 -22.45
CA ILE A 480 -18.89 -32.08 -22.68
C ILE A 480 -18.96 -32.58 -24.15
N ASN A 481 -18.48 -31.78 -25.12
CA ASN A 481 -18.33 -32.22 -26.52
C ASN A 481 -17.31 -33.35 -26.72
N SER A 482 -16.45 -33.62 -25.73
CA SER A 482 -15.48 -34.71 -25.73
C SER A 482 -16.04 -36.01 -25.11
N LEU A 483 -17.21 -35.98 -24.47
CA LEU A 483 -17.89 -37.18 -23.96
C LEU A 483 -18.09 -38.29 -25.02
N PRO A 484 -18.40 -37.99 -26.30
CA PRO A 484 -18.45 -39.02 -27.34
C PRO A 484 -17.15 -39.79 -27.52
N THR A 485 -16.00 -39.16 -27.27
CA THR A 485 -14.69 -39.80 -27.38
C THR A 485 -14.49 -40.84 -26.29
N LEU A 486 -15.04 -40.60 -25.09
CA LEU A 486 -14.91 -41.49 -23.93
C LEU A 486 -15.98 -42.59 -23.92
N LEU A 487 -17.21 -42.26 -24.31
CA LEU A 487 -18.39 -43.10 -24.10
C LEU A 487 -19.13 -43.45 -25.40
N GLY A 488 -18.55 -43.12 -26.56
CA GLY A 488 -19.15 -43.35 -27.87
C GLY A 488 -20.51 -42.67 -28.03
N GLU A 489 -21.46 -43.38 -28.61
CA GLU A 489 -22.83 -42.88 -28.82
C GLU A 489 -23.54 -42.50 -27.51
N GLY A 490 -23.18 -43.16 -26.39
CA GLY A 490 -23.69 -42.83 -25.06
C GLY A 490 -23.26 -41.43 -24.60
N GLY A 491 -21.99 -41.10 -24.81
CA GLY A 491 -21.45 -39.77 -24.50
C GLY A 491 -22.06 -38.66 -25.37
N LYS A 492 -22.31 -38.96 -26.65
CA LYS A 492 -23.00 -38.04 -27.57
C LYS A 492 -24.42 -37.71 -27.11
N LYS A 493 -25.18 -38.71 -26.65
CA LYS A 493 -26.53 -38.49 -26.11
C LYS A 493 -26.51 -37.69 -24.82
N ILE A 494 -25.54 -37.91 -23.93
CA ILE A 494 -25.37 -37.12 -22.70
C ILE A 494 -25.08 -35.66 -23.05
N ALA A 495 -24.09 -35.39 -23.90
CA ALA A 495 -23.72 -34.03 -24.29
C ALA A 495 -24.91 -33.28 -24.92
N GLN A 496 -25.63 -33.92 -25.84
CA GLN A 496 -26.83 -33.34 -26.46
C GLN A 496 -27.93 -33.06 -25.42
N PHE A 497 -28.20 -34.03 -24.53
CA PHE A 497 -29.18 -33.86 -23.46
C PHE A 497 -28.85 -32.66 -22.57
N MET A 498 -27.58 -32.51 -22.18
CA MET A 498 -27.14 -31.40 -21.34
C MET A 498 -27.40 -30.05 -22.01
N VAL A 499 -27.00 -29.89 -23.27
CA VAL A 499 -27.22 -28.65 -24.04
C VAL A 499 -28.72 -28.38 -24.26
N ASP A 500 -29.51 -29.40 -24.59
CA ASP A 500 -30.94 -29.26 -24.85
C ASP A 500 -31.73 -28.88 -23.59
N GLU A 501 -31.42 -29.51 -22.44
CA GLU A 501 -32.04 -29.15 -21.15
C GLU A 501 -31.62 -27.75 -20.69
N TYR A 502 -30.37 -27.36 -20.92
CA TYR A 502 -29.91 -26.01 -20.60
C TYR A 502 -30.64 -24.95 -21.42
N ALA A 503 -30.82 -25.20 -22.72
CA ALA A 503 -31.58 -24.30 -23.60
C ALA A 503 -33.06 -24.14 -23.19
N LYS A 504 -33.63 -25.07 -22.42
CA LYS A 504 -34.98 -24.95 -21.84
C LYS A 504 -35.03 -24.09 -20.59
N LEU A 505 -33.95 -24.08 -19.81
CA LEU A 505 -33.83 -23.32 -18.56
C LEU A 505 -33.34 -21.88 -18.77
N ALA A 506 -32.61 -21.61 -19.87
CA ALA A 506 -32.12 -20.30 -20.24
C ALA A 506 -33.15 -19.40 -20.99
N LYS A 507 -34.42 -19.82 -21.04
CA LYS A 507 -35.57 -19.04 -21.54
C LYS A 507 -36.47 -18.64 -20.39
#